data_AF-A0A381UYY9-F1
#
_entry.id   AF-A0A381UYY9-F1
#
_cell.length_a   1.000
_cell.length_b   1.000
_cell.length_c   1.000
_cell.angle_alpha   90.00
_cell.angle_beta   90.00
_cell.angle_gamma   90.00
#
_symmetry.space_group_name_H-M   'P 1'
#
loop_
_entity.id
_entity.type
_entity.pdbx_description
1 polymer ?
#
loop_
_entity_poly.entity_id
_entity_poly.type
_entity_poly.pdbx_seq_one_letter_code
_entity_poly.pdbx_strand_id
1 'polypeptide(L)' 'MMDNVIGWIKSGTHAGIALIGLTIVLQVVFGSTVPFLSGDVIGTITGIVQSLGEAGLVGLLSAAIIYRLFTKD' A
#
# COMPACT_ATOMS: atom_id res chain seq x y z
N MET A 1 30.93 11.88 2.10
CA MET A 1 30.02 12.72 1.27
C MET A 1 28.75 11.96 0.89
N MET A 2 28.89 10.72 0.42
CA MET A 2 27.74 9.83 0.16
C MET A 2 26.86 9.62 1.40
N ASP A 3 27.46 9.51 2.59
CA ASP A 3 26.73 9.31 3.85
C ASP A 3 25.81 10.48 4.21
N ASN A 4 26.24 11.71 3.89
CA ASN A 4 25.40 12.89 4.06
C ASN A 4 24.23 12.84 3.07
N VAL A 5 24.47 12.53 1.79
CA VAL A 5 23.39 12.41 0.81
C VAL A 5 22.36 11.36 1.23
N ILE A 6 22.81 10.20 1.70
CA ILE A 6 21.94 9.14 2.24
C ILE A 6 21.16 9.64 3.47
N GLY A 7 21.82 10.38 4.37
CA GLY A 7 21.16 10.99 5.54
C GLY A 7 20.04 11.96 5.16
N TRP A 8 20.27 12.82 4.17
CA TRP A 8 19.28 13.77 3.67
C TRP A 8 18.11 13.05 2.98
N ILE A 9 18.38 12.03 2.17
CA ILE A 9 17.34 11.20 1.55
C ILE A 9 16.49 10.54 2.63
N LYS A 10 17.12 9.92 3.64
CA LYS A 10 16.39 9.26 4.74
C LYS A 10 15.51 10.24 5.51
N SER A 11 16.01 11.43 5.80
CA SER A 11 15.23 12.48 6.47
C SER A 11 14.07 12.96 5.60
N GLY A 12 14.30 13.16 4.30
CA GLY A 12 13.27 13.53 3.34
C GLY A 12 12.19 12.46 3.20
N THR A 13 12.57 11.18 3.13
CA THR A 13 11.63 10.05 3.12
C THR A 13 10.82 10.00 4.41
N HIS A 14 11.45 10.21 5.57
CA HIS A 14 10.73 10.22 6.84
C HIS A 14 9.69 11.36 6.91
N ALA A 15 10.06 12.56 6.43
CA ALA A 15 9.13 13.67 6.30
C ALA A 15 7.99 13.34 5.31
N GLY A 16 8.31 12.74 4.16
CA GLY A 16 7.31 12.29 3.18
C GLY A 16 6.32 11.28 3.76
N ILE A 17 6.80 10.30 4.54
CA ILE A 17 5.94 9.31 5.22
C ILE A 17 5.02 10.00 6.24
N ALA A 18 5.53 10.95 7.02
CA ALA A 18 4.72 11.71 7.95
C ALA A 18 3.61 12.51 7.24
N LEU A 19 3.90 13.08 6.07
CA LEU A 19 2.93 13.80 5.24
C LEU A 19 1.86 12.85 4.65
N ILE A 20 2.23 11.63 4.26
CA ILE A 20 1.27 10.60 3.83
C ILE A 20 0.33 10.26 4.99
N GLY A 21 0.87 10.05 6.19
CA GLY A 21 0.07 9.79 7.39
C GLY A 21 -0.91 10.92 7.71
N LEU A 22 -0.45 12.17 7.65
CA LEU A 22 -1.30 13.36 7.81
C LEU A 22 -2.43 13.37 6.77
N THR A 23 -2.11 13.07 5.52
CA THR A 23 -3.09 13.02 4.41
C THR A 23 -4.19 12.00 4.68
N ILE A 24 -3.83 10.80 5.16
CA ILE A 24 -4.80 9.75 5.47
C ILE A 24 -5.78 10.23 6.55
N VAL A 25 -5.29 10.84 7.63
CA VAL A 25 -6.15 11.37 8.70
C VAL A 25 -7.11 12.44 8.16
N LEU A 26 -6.61 13.35 7.32
CA LEU A 26 -7.42 14.40 6.72
C LEU A 26 -8.49 13.85 5.76
N GLN A 27 -8.16 12.86 4.95
CA GLN A 27 -9.12 12.20 4.06
C GLN A 27 -10.21 11.45 4.84
N VAL A 28 -9.88 10.88 6.01
CA VAL A 28 -10.89 10.26 6.89
C VAL A 28 -11.85 11.30 7.47
N VAL A 29 -11.35 12.48 7.86
CA VAL A 29 -12.16 13.54 8.50
C VAL A 29 -13.02 14.31 7.47
N PHE A 30 -12.43 14.69 6.34
CA PHE A 30 -13.06 15.54 5.34
C PHE A 30 -13.65 14.77 4.14
N GLY A 31 -13.36 13.47 4.02
CA GLY A 31 -13.76 12.64 2.88
C GLY A 31 -12.80 12.72 1.68
N SER A 32 -13.28 12.38 0.48
CA SER A 32 -12.45 12.19 -0.72
C SER A 32 -11.72 13.44 -1.21
N THR A 33 -12.14 14.62 -0.77
CA THR A 33 -11.64 15.90 -1.30
C THR A 33 -11.04 16.73 -0.17
N VAL A 34 -9.73 16.61 0.03
CA VAL A 34 -8.97 17.48 0.93
C VAL A 34 -8.47 18.70 0.12
N PRO A 35 -8.83 19.94 0.45
CA PRO A 35 -8.63 21.12 -0.40
C PRO A 35 -7.19 21.41 -0.85
N PHE A 36 -6.19 20.92 -0.13
CA PHE A 36 -4.77 21.17 -0.38
C PHE A 36 -3.99 19.91 -0.79
N LEU A 37 -4.68 18.77 -0.96
CA LEU A 37 -4.07 17.50 -1.36
C LEU A 37 -4.75 17.03 -2.63
N SER A 38 -4.03 17.07 -3.74
CA SER A 38 -4.51 16.53 -5.02
C SER A 38 -4.29 15.02 -5.05
N GLY A 39 -5.38 14.24 -5.01
CA GLY A 39 -5.37 12.79 -5.20
C GLY A 39 -5.96 12.00 -4.03
N ASP A 40 -6.37 10.76 -4.30
CA ASP A 40 -6.92 9.83 -3.31
C ASP A 40 -5.80 8.91 -2.80
N VAL A 41 -5.26 9.21 -1.61
CA VAL A 41 -4.14 8.45 -1.03
C VAL A 41 -4.63 7.13 -0.47
N ILE A 42 -5.81 7.14 0.18
CA ILE A 42 -6.43 5.91 0.67
C ILE A 42 -6.72 4.97 -0.51
N GLY A 43 -7.34 5.47 -1.58
CA GLY A 43 -7.62 4.68 -2.79
C GLY A 43 -6.35 4.16 -3.47
N THR A 44 -5.27 4.94 -3.50
CA THR A 44 -3.98 4.50 -4.05
C THR A 44 -3.41 3.34 -3.23
N ILE A 45 -3.42 3.43 -1.90
CA ILE A 45 -2.90 2.39 -1.00
C ILE A 45 -3.76 1.12 -1.08
N THR A 46 -5.09 1.26 -1.02
CA THR A 46 -6.00 0.10 -1.11
C THR A 46 -5.90 -0.59 -2.46
N GLY A 47 -5.74 0.16 -3.55
CA GLY A 47 -5.51 -0.41 -4.89
C GLY A 47 -4.21 -1.23 -4.97
N ILE A 48 -3.12 -0.75 -4.37
CA ILE A 48 -1.87 -1.51 -4.30
C ILE A 48 -2.07 -2.79 -3.47
N VAL A 49 -2.67 -2.69 -2.29
CA VAL A 49 -2.95 -3.85 -1.42
C VAL A 49 -3.83 -4.86 -2.13
N GLN A 50 -4.85 -4.41 -2.86
CA GLN A 50 -5.72 -5.27 -3.64
C GLN A 50 -4.94 -5.99 -4.75
N SER A 51 -4.06 -5.29 -5.48
CA SER A 51 -3.24 -5.91 -6.54
C SER A 51 -2.31 -6.99 -5.97
N LEU A 52 -1.77 -6.80 -4.77
CA LEU A 52 -0.96 -7.79 -4.06
C LEU A 52 -1.83 -8.94 -3.51
N GLY A 53 -3.04 -8.64 -3.06
CA GLY A 53 -4.01 -9.61 -2.57
C GLY A 53 -4.55 -10.51 -3.68
N GLU A 54 -4.77 -9.99 -4.88
CA GLU A 54 -5.14 -10.79 -6.06
C GLU A 54 -4.04 -11.81 -6.40
N ALA A 55 -2.77 -11.42 -6.32
CA ALA A 55 -1.65 -12.35 -6.48
C ALA A 55 -1.63 -13.45 -5.40
N GLY A 56 -1.99 -13.13 -4.16
CA GLY A 56 -2.05 -14.08 -3.04
C GLY A 56 -3.29 -14.99 -3.04
N LEU A 57 -4.46 -14.45 -3.39
CA LEU A 57 -5.73 -15.18 -3.50
C LEU A 57 -5.64 -16.23 -4.62
N VAL A 58 -5.06 -15.87 -5.77
CA VAL A 58 -4.80 -16.80 -6.87
C VAL A 58 -3.83 -17.91 -6.42
N GLY A 59 -2.84 -17.60 -5.58
CA GLY A 59 -1.94 -18.58 -4.99
C GLY A 59 -2.64 -19.57 -4.07
N LEU A 60 -3.50 -19.09 -3.16
CA LEU A 60 -4.30 -19.94 -2.27
C LEU A 60 -5.31 -20.80 -3.04
N LEU A 61 -5.97 -20.23 -4.06
CA LEU A 61 -6.86 -20.98 -4.95
C LEU A 61 -6.11 -22.08 -5.71
N SER A 62 -4.90 -21.78 -6.19
CA SER A 62 -4.05 -22.75 -6.89
C SER A 62 -3.63 -23.89 -5.97
N ALA A 63 -3.21 -23.59 -4.73
CA ALA A 63 -2.89 -24.60 -3.72
C ALA A 63 -4.11 -25.48 -3.37
N ALA A 64 -5.30 -24.87 -3.24
CA ALA A 64 -6.54 -25.58 -2.97
C ALA A 64 -6.93 -26.54 -4.11
N ILE A 65 -6.77 -26.12 -5.37
CA ILE A 65 -7.03 -26.97 -6.55
C ILE A 65 -6.08 -28.17 -6.57
N ILE A 66 -4.77 -27.94 -6.36
CA ILE A 66 -3.76 -29.00 -6.32
C ILE A 66 -4.06 -29.98 -5.17
N TYR A 67 -4.36 -29.47 -3.98
CA TYR A 67 -4.73 -30.30 -2.83
C TYR A 67 -5.95 -31.17 -3.13
N ARG A 68 -6.97 -30.61 -3.78
CA ARG A 68 -8.20 -31.35 -4.11
C ARG A 68 -8.00 -32.38 -5.21
N LEU A 69 -7.02 -32.19 -6.10
CA LEU A 69 -6.60 -33.19 -7.08
C LEU A 69 -5.93 -34.39 -6.40
N PHE A 70 -5.09 -34.15 -5.39
CA PHE A 70 -4.40 -35.20 -4.64
C PHE A 70 -5.27 -35.89 -3.58
N THR A 71 -6.31 -35.24 -3.08
CA THR A 71 -7.21 -35.79 -2.04
C THR A 71 -8.48 -36.40 -2.65
N LYS A 72 -8.66 -36.32 -3.98
CA LYS A 72 -9.72 -37.04 -4.68
C LYS A 72 -9.24 -38.47 -4.99
N ASP A 73 -9.31 -39.30 -3.95
CA ASP A 73 -9.62 -40.73 -4.06
C ASP A 73 -11.09 -40.94 -3.65
#